data_AF-A0A2M8Q5N3-F1
#
_entry.id   AF-A0A2M8Q5N3-F1
#
_cell.length_a   1.000
_cell.length_b   1.000
_cell.length_c   1.000
_cell.angle_alpha   90.00
_cell.angle_beta   90.00
_cell.angle_gamma   90.00
#
_symmetry.space_group_name_H-M   'P 1'
#
loop_
_entity.id
_entity.type
_entity.pdbx_description
1 polymer ?
#
loop_
_entity_poly.entity_id
_entity_poly.type
_entity_poly.pdbx_seq_one_letter_code
_entity_poly.pdbx_strand_id
1 'polypeptide(L)'
;MEDILDLVRKVTKEERERDYGHPAINFARIAAFWNIYLAAKLKDSITLSDIAWMMVLLKIAREMESANRDNRVDAIGYVTCIERIQDMIGNSDSFSIQDLMNIISGMESNSGT
;
A
#
# COMPACT_ATOMS: atom_id res chain seq x y z
N MET A 1 18.95 12.04 17.41
CA MET A 1 18.40 10.90 16.66
C MET A 1 16.99 11.28 16.28
N GLU A 2 16.68 11.33 14.98
CA GLU A 2 15.31 11.61 14.51
C GLU A 2 14.35 10.57 15.09
N ASP A 3 13.14 10.97 15.50
CA ASP A 3 12.13 10.04 16.00
C ASP A 3 11.65 9.09 14.90
N ILE A 4 11.19 7.90 15.26
CA ILE A 4 10.72 6.92 14.28
C ILE A 4 9.42 7.37 13.58
N LEU A 5 8.52 8.04 14.29
CA LEU A 5 7.25 8.50 13.72
C LEU A 5 7.48 9.68 12.77
N ASP A 6 8.43 10.55 13.08
CA ASP A 6 8.87 11.63 12.19
C ASP A 6 9.43 11.07 10.87
N LEU A 7 10.31 10.07 10.97
CA LEU A 7 10.89 9.42 9.79
C LEU A 7 9.83 8.69 8.95
N VAL A 8 8.88 7.99 9.59
CA VAL A 8 7.75 7.36 8.89
C VAL A 8 6.93 8.41 8.15
N ARG A 9 6.60 9.54 8.79
CA ARG A 9 5.83 10.62 8.18
C ARG A 9 6.54 11.17 6.95
N LYS A 10 7.83 11.47 7.07
CA LYS A 10 8.65 11.99 5.97
C LYS A 10 8.68 11.04 4.78
N VAL A 11 8.98 9.76 5.02
CA VAL A 11 9.09 8.76 3.95
C VAL A 11 7.73 8.49 3.29
N THR A 12 6.66 8.38 4.06
CA THR A 12 5.34 7.98 3.53
C THR A 12 4.55 9.11 2.89
N LYS A 13 4.55 10.32 3.47
CA LYS A 13 3.72 11.45 3.00
C LYS A 13 4.48 12.45 2.13
N GLU A 14 5.78 12.61 2.31
CA GLU A 14 6.53 13.66 1.61
C GLU A 14 7.29 13.11 0.40
N GLU A 15 8.07 12.05 0.61
CA GLU A 15 8.91 11.49 -0.45
C GLU A 15 8.13 10.54 -1.35
N ARG A 16 7.56 9.46 -0.79
CA ARG A 16 6.93 8.41 -1.61
C ARG A 16 5.61 8.85 -2.25
N GLU A 17 4.83 9.67 -1.58
CA GLU A 17 3.55 10.14 -2.15
C GLU A 17 3.77 11.10 -3.32
N ARG A 18 4.81 11.95 -3.26
CA ARG A 18 5.21 12.80 -4.38
C ARG A 18 5.66 11.98 -5.59
N ASP A 19 6.43 10.91 -5.35
CA ASP A 19 7.05 10.14 -6.42
C ASP A 19 6.09 9.10 -7.03
N TYR A 20 5.15 8.57 -6.23
CA TYR A 20 4.32 7.42 -6.62
C TYR A 20 2.80 7.62 -6.49
N GLY A 21 2.35 8.77 -5.98
CA GLY A 21 0.94 9.03 -5.71
C GLY A 21 0.38 8.22 -4.54
N HIS A 22 -0.95 8.07 -4.49
CA HIS A 22 -1.61 7.36 -3.39
C HIS A 22 -1.21 5.87 -3.35
N PRO A 23 -0.92 5.29 -2.17
CA PRO A 23 -0.49 3.89 -2.05
C PRO A 23 -1.48 2.88 -2.64
N ALA A 24 -2.78 3.21 -2.66
CA ALA A 24 -3.81 2.38 -3.26
C ALA A 24 -3.53 2.02 -4.73
N ILE A 25 -2.93 2.93 -5.51
CA ILE A 25 -2.63 2.67 -6.93
C ILE A 25 -1.65 1.52 -7.07
N ASN A 26 -0.52 1.60 -6.37
CA ASN A 26 0.50 0.57 -6.46
C ASN A 26 0.04 -0.75 -5.85
N PHE A 27 -0.72 -0.71 -4.75
CA PHE A 27 -1.22 -1.94 -4.15
C PHE A 27 -2.27 -2.60 -5.03
N ALA A 28 -3.12 -1.82 -5.70
CA ALA A 28 -4.07 -2.37 -6.67
C ALA A 28 -3.38 -3.00 -7.88
N ARG A 29 -2.30 -2.39 -8.39
CA ARG A 29 -1.47 -2.99 -9.45
C ARG A 29 -0.85 -4.31 -9.00
N ILE A 30 -0.27 -4.35 -7.79
CA ILE A 30 0.33 -5.57 -7.22
C ILE A 30 -0.75 -6.65 -7.02
N ALA A 31 -1.91 -6.30 -6.45
CA ALA A 31 -3.04 -7.20 -6.29
C ALA A 31 -3.46 -7.78 -7.64
N ALA A 32 -3.61 -6.95 -8.68
CA ALA A 32 -3.94 -7.42 -10.02
C ALA A 32 -2.88 -8.40 -10.57
N PHE A 33 -1.59 -8.06 -10.46
CA PHE A 33 -0.51 -8.94 -10.92
C PHE A 33 -0.51 -10.28 -10.18
N TRP A 34 -0.67 -10.28 -8.87
CA TRP A 34 -0.63 -11.51 -8.07
C TRP A 34 -1.87 -12.37 -8.29
N ASN A 35 -3.06 -11.76 -8.41
CA ASN A 35 -4.28 -12.49 -8.75
C ASN A 35 -4.16 -13.16 -10.13
N ILE A 36 -3.65 -12.45 -11.15
CA ILE A 36 -3.43 -13.02 -12.48
C ILE A 36 -2.40 -14.15 -12.41
N TYR A 37 -1.26 -13.91 -11.77
CA TYR A 37 -0.17 -14.87 -11.68
C TYR A 37 -0.56 -16.15 -10.91
N LEU A 38 -1.39 -16.01 -9.88
CA LEU A 38 -1.81 -17.11 -9.00
C LEU A 38 -3.24 -17.60 -9.29
N ALA A 39 -3.86 -17.20 -10.41
CA ALA A 39 -5.27 -17.46 -10.69
C ALA A 39 -5.69 -18.93 -10.54
N ALA A 40 -4.83 -19.87 -10.94
CA ALA A 40 -5.10 -21.31 -10.83
C ALA A 40 -4.87 -21.90 -9.42
N LYS A 41 -4.30 -21.12 -8.50
CA LYS A 41 -3.90 -21.55 -7.15
C LYS A 41 -4.71 -20.86 -6.04
N LEU A 42 -5.26 -19.69 -6.32
CA LEU A 42 -6.05 -18.93 -5.36
C LEU A 42 -7.44 -19.56 -5.18
N LYS A 43 -7.92 -19.58 -3.93
CA LYS A 43 -9.33 -19.85 -3.62
C LYS A 43 -10.15 -18.56 -3.69
N ASP A 44 -9.57 -17.49 -3.16
CA ASP A 44 -10.16 -16.17 -3.08
C ASP A 44 -9.22 -15.13 -3.68
N SER A 45 -9.79 -14.02 -4.13
CA SER A 45 -9.00 -12.92 -4.73
C SER A 45 -8.20 -12.20 -3.65
N ILE A 46 -6.96 -11.84 -3.96
CA ILE A 46 -6.13 -10.99 -3.10
C ILE A 46 -6.62 -9.54 -3.21
N THR A 47 -6.94 -8.92 -2.09
CA THR A 47 -7.40 -7.53 -1.98
C THR A 47 -6.26 -6.53 -1.79
N LEU A 48 -6.56 -5.23 -1.84
CA LEU A 48 -5.58 -4.19 -1.51
C LEU A 48 -5.13 -4.26 -0.05
N SER A 49 -6.07 -4.56 0.86
CA SER A 49 -5.80 -4.76 2.29
C SER A 49 -4.85 -5.94 2.51
N ASP A 50 -5.03 -7.04 1.76
CA ASP A 50 -4.13 -8.19 1.80
C ASP A 50 -2.72 -7.80 1.39
N ILE A 51 -2.56 -7.05 0.28
CA ILE A 51 -1.24 -6.58 -0.16
C ILE A 51 -0.56 -5.76 0.94
N ALA A 52 -1.27 -4.82 1.55
CA ALA A 52 -0.71 -3.99 2.59
C ALA A 52 -0.21 -4.82 3.80
N TRP A 53 -1.02 -5.75 4.29
CA TRP A 53 -0.63 -6.66 5.38
C TRP A 53 0.51 -7.60 4.98
N MET A 54 0.50 -8.13 3.75
CA MET A 54 1.59 -8.97 3.25
C MET A 54 2.92 -8.23 3.17
N MET A 55 2.90 -6.93 2.86
CA MET A 55 4.10 -6.09 2.89
C MET A 55 4.61 -5.84 4.32
N VAL A 56 3.73 -5.75 5.32
CA VAL A 56 4.13 -5.73 6.74
C VAL A 56 4.79 -7.05 7.14
N LEU A 57 4.19 -8.19 6.78
CA LEU A 57 4.75 -9.52 7.06
C LEU A 57 6.14 -9.70 6.43
N LEU A 58 6.34 -9.20 5.20
CA LEU A 58 7.66 -9.18 4.55
C LEU A 58 8.70 -8.44 5.39
N LYS A 59 8.33 -7.30 5.98
CA LYS A 59 9.26 -6.51 6.82
C LYS A 59 9.53 -7.18 8.16
N ILE A 60 8.55 -7.85 8.75
CA ILE A 60 8.76 -8.69 9.95
C ILE A 60 9.74 -9.82 9.65
N ALA A 61 9.56 -10.54 8.53
CA ALA A 61 10.47 -11.61 8.14
C ALA A 61 11.92 -11.11 7.96
N ARG A 62 12.10 -9.93 7.33
CA ARG A 62 13.42 -9.30 7.20
C ARG A 62 14.02 -8.86 8.53
N GLU A 63 13.19 -8.39 9.46
CA GLU A 63 13.63 -8.01 10.81
C GLU A 63 14.12 -9.23 11.59
N MET A 64 13.47 -10.39 11.44
CA MET A 64 13.88 -11.63 12.08
C MET A 64 15.23 -12.16 11.56
N GLU A 65 15.51 -11.99 10.27
CA GLU A 65 16.79 -12.37 9.67
C GLU A 65 17.91 -11.36 10.01
N SER A 66 17.63 -10.07 9.85
CA SER A 66 18.59 -9.00 10.10
C SER A 66 17.86 -7.73 10.54
N ALA A 67 17.84 -7.50 11.85
CA ALA A 67 17.18 -6.36 12.45
C ALA A 67 17.77 -5.03 11.96
N ASN A 68 16.93 -4.16 11.39
CA ASN A 68 17.31 -2.83 10.93
C ASN A 68 16.15 -1.85 11.20
N ARG A 69 16.50 -0.63 11.61
CA ARG A 69 15.57 0.49 11.74
C ARG A 69 14.71 0.68 10.48
N ASP A 70 15.27 0.50 9.28
CA ASP A 70 14.51 0.64 8.04
C ASP A 70 13.37 -0.37 7.91
N ASN A 71 13.56 -1.61 8.40
CA ASN A 71 12.49 -2.61 8.39
C ASN A 71 11.32 -2.15 9.26
N ARG A 72 11.61 -1.59 10.44
CA ARG A 72 10.59 -1.09 11.37
C ARG A 72 9.88 0.14 10.82
N VAL A 73 10.62 1.08 10.24
CA VAL A 73 10.07 2.26 9.56
C VAL A 73 9.16 1.85 8.41
N ASP A 74 9.61 0.92 7.55
CA ASP A 74 8.79 0.43 6.45
C ASP A 74 7.55 -0.33 6.93
N ALA A 75 7.66 -1.15 7.99
CA ALA A 75 6.52 -1.86 8.56
C ALA A 75 5.44 -0.88 9.05
N ILE A 76 5.82 0.15 9.82
CA ILE A 76 4.90 1.20 10.27
C ILE A 76 4.35 1.99 9.07
N GLY A 77 5.19 2.24 8.07
CA GLY A 77 4.77 2.89 6.83
C GLY A 77 3.70 2.10 6.08
N TYR A 78 3.84 0.78 5.98
CA TYR A 78 2.81 -0.09 5.39
C TYR A 78 1.54 -0.15 6.23
N VAL A 79 1.65 -0.17 7.56
CA VAL A 79 0.48 -0.06 8.45
C VAL A 79 -0.27 1.27 8.22
N THR A 80 0.47 2.37 8.04
CA THR A 80 -0.14 3.67 7.71
C THR A 80 -0.87 3.64 6.36
N CYS A 81 -0.36 2.89 5.38
CA CYS A 81 -1.06 2.70 4.10
C CYS A 81 -2.38 1.94 4.24
N ILE A 82 -2.52 1.03 5.23
CA ILE A 82 -3.76 0.26 5.47
C ILE A 82 -4.90 1.21 5.83
N GLU A 83 -4.69 2.06 6.84
CA GLU A 83 -5.67 3.06 7.27
C GLU A 83 -6.07 3.97 6.12
N ARG A 84 -5.11 4.45 5.33
CA ARG A 84 -5.38 5.30 4.16
C ARG A 84 -6.19 4.60 3.07
N ILE A 85 -5.97 3.30 2.88
CA ILE A 85 -6.75 2.52 1.93
C ILE A 85 -8.17 2.32 2.47
N GLN A 86 -8.33 2.03 3.76
CA GLN A 86 -9.64 1.89 4.40
C GLN A 86 -10.44 3.20 4.37
N ASP A 87 -9.81 4.34 4.65
CA ASP A 87 -10.44 5.66 4.53
C ASP A 87 -10.93 5.93 3.10
N MET A 88 -10.24 5.39 2.09
CA MET A 88 -10.56 5.56 0.68
C MET A 88 -11.70 4.65 0.21
N ILE A 89 -11.69 3.37 0.61
CA ILE A 89 -12.65 2.35 0.14
C ILE A 89 -13.87 2.18 1.07
N GLY A 90 -13.82 2.74 2.28
CA GLY A 90 -14.80 2.50 3.34
C GLY A 90 -14.79 1.05 3.84
N ASN A 91 -15.91 0.57 4.37
CA ASN A 91 -16.06 -0.83 4.83
C ASN A 91 -16.18 -1.86 3.68
N SER A 92 -15.96 -1.47 2.42
CA SER A 92 -16.03 -2.38 1.28
C SER A 92 -14.64 -2.87 0.90
N ASP A 93 -14.29 -4.09 1.33
CA ASP A 93 -13.03 -4.75 0.94
C ASP A 93 -13.01 -5.21 -0.54
N SER A 94 -14.15 -5.12 -1.24
CA SER A 94 -14.24 -5.42 -2.67
C SER A 94 -13.77 -4.23 -3.50
N PHE A 95 -12.48 -4.23 -3.85
CA PHE A 95 -11.92 -3.25 -4.76
C PHE A 95 -11.97 -3.76 -6.20
N SER A 96 -12.83 -3.17 -7.01
CA SER A 96 -12.99 -3.55 -8.42
C SER A 96 -12.00 -2.80 -9.32
N ILE A 97 -11.80 -3.32 -10.54
CA ILE A 97 -11.07 -2.57 -11.58
C ILE A 97 -11.74 -1.20 -11.83
N GLN A 98 -13.06 -1.10 -11.68
CA GLN A 98 -13.76 0.18 -11.84
C GLN A 98 -13.37 1.18 -10.76
N ASP A 99 -13.16 0.74 -9.52
CA ASP A 99 -12.67 1.60 -8.44
C ASP A 99 -11.25 2.10 -8.73
N LEU A 100 -10.40 1.22 -9.26
CA LEU A 100 -9.07 1.56 -9.75
C LEU A 100 -9.10 2.62 -10.86
N MET A 101 -10.01 2.47 -11.83
CA MET A 101 -10.16 3.40 -12.96
C MET A 101 -10.71 4.75 -12.50
N ASN A 102 -11.67 4.76 -11.57
CA ASN A 102 -12.20 5.99 -10.97
C ASN A 102 -11.10 6.77 -10.23
N ILE A 103 -10.22 6.06 -9.52
CA ILE A 103 -9.09 6.67 -8.80
C ILE A 103 -8.07 7.29 -9.76
N ILE A 104 -7.67 6.53 -10.78
CA ILE A 104 -6.73 7.03 -11.79
C ILE A 104 -7.31 8.29 -12.46
N SER A 105 -8.60 8.27 -12.79
CA SER A 105 -9.27 9.39 -13.45
C SER A 105 -9.45 10.62 -12.55
N GLY A 106 -9.73 10.43 -11.25
CA GLY A 106 -9.87 11.52 -10.27
C GLY A 106 -8.55 12.21 -9.89
N MET A 107 -7.41 11.53 -10.08
CA MET A 107 -6.09 12.13 -9.86
C MET A 107 -5.66 13.04 -11.02
N GLU A 108 -6.05 12.73 -12.25
CA GLU A 108 -5.75 13.55 -13.42
C GLU A 108 -6.44 14.94 -13.33
N SER A 109 -7.66 15.00 -12.78
CA SER A 109 -8.40 16.26 -12.60
C SER A 109 -7.82 17.21 -11.54
N ASN A 110 -7.04 16.71 -10.58
CA ASN A 110 -6.42 17.53 -9.51
C ASN A 110 -4.99 17.98 -9.85
N SER A 111 -4.46 17.59 -11.01
CA SER A 111 -3.13 18.02 -11.49
C SER A 111 -3.16 19.33 -12.30
N GLY A 112 -4.34 19.95 -12.43
CA GLY A 112 -4.56 21.20 -13.15
C GLY A 112 -5.09 22.32 -12.25
N THR A 113 -4.25 22.84 -11.34
CA THR A 113 -4.35 24.19 -10.76
C THR A 113 -2.98 24.63 -10.24
#